data_AF-A0A0Q5T8F7-F1
#
_entry.id   AF-A0A0Q5T8F7-F1
#
_cell.length_a   1.000
_cell.length_b   1.000
_cell.length_c   1.000
_cell.angle_alpha   90.00
_cell.angle_beta   90.00
_cell.angle_gamma   90.00
#
_symmetry.space_group_name_H-M   'P 1'
#
loop_
_entity.id
_entity.type
_entity.pdbx_description
1 polymer ?
#
loop_
_entity_poly.entity_id
_entity_poly.type
_entity_poly.pdbx_seq_one_letter_code
_entity_poly.pdbx_strand_id
1 'polypeptide(L)'
;MDKGRIRLEDIRKEVPFSVPEDYFDKLPQQIQSRIPAEPVRKPVISWNWQRVTGLVSAMAIILVLVWVTVPERQGSLGQEPLSDVSNASIINYLEEENISYYDLSEHKVVQKAFDTDSTVLYYLDGLDDDVIRQQIQESVTAQETI
;
A
#
# COMPACT_ATOMS: atom_id res chain seq x y z
N MET A 1 -5.58 0.18 57.40
CA MET A 1 -4.84 1.41 57.75
C MET A 1 -4.99 2.38 56.58
N ASP A 2 -6.05 3.19 56.60
CA ASP A 2 -6.38 4.08 55.48
C ASP A 2 -5.78 5.46 55.74
N LYS A 3 -4.72 5.79 54.99
CA LYS A 3 -3.83 6.92 55.23
C LYS A 3 -4.48 8.22 54.74
N GLY A 4 -4.65 9.15 55.68
CA GLY A 4 -4.69 10.62 55.49
C GLY A 4 -5.32 11.15 54.21
N ARG A 5 -6.66 11.30 54.20
CA ARG A 5 -7.37 12.10 53.20
C ARG A 5 -7.18 13.58 53.54
N ILE A 6 -6.22 14.27 52.91
CA ILE A 6 -6.09 15.73 53.03
C ILE A 6 -7.26 16.35 52.27
N ARG A 7 -8.12 17.07 52.99
CA ARG A 7 -9.24 17.78 52.36
C ARG A 7 -8.74 19.12 51.84
N LEU A 8 -9.18 19.50 50.64
CA LEU A 8 -8.76 20.76 49.98
C LEU A 8 -9.09 22.01 50.81
N GLU A 9 -10.12 21.91 51.67
CA GLU A 9 -10.53 22.90 52.66
C GLU A 9 -9.48 23.13 53.78
N ASP A 10 -8.65 22.13 54.11
CA ASP A 10 -7.62 22.20 55.16
C ASP A 10 -6.28 22.78 54.65
N ILE A 11 -6.16 23.08 53.35
CA ILE A 11 -4.94 23.63 52.75
C ILE A 11 -5.00 25.15 52.82
N ARG A 12 -4.03 25.78 53.50
CA ARG A 12 -3.89 27.25 53.54
C ARG A 12 -3.76 27.80 52.11
N LYS A 13 -4.75 28.58 51.67
CA LYS A 13 -4.79 29.25 50.35
C LYS A 13 -3.93 30.50 50.36
N GLU A 14 -2.67 30.34 50.74
CA GLU A 14 -1.68 31.40 50.67
C GLU A 14 -0.93 31.25 49.35
N VAL A 15 -0.71 32.36 48.65
CA VAL A 15 0.11 32.38 47.43
C VAL A 15 1.52 32.79 47.86
N PRO A 16 2.46 31.85 48.12
CA PRO A 16 3.76 32.17 48.69
C PRO A 16 4.71 32.85 47.70
N PHE A 17 4.31 32.96 46.43
CA PHE A 17 5.13 33.52 45.37
C PHE A 17 4.44 34.76 44.81
N SER A 18 5.14 35.90 44.89
CA SER A 18 4.78 37.10 44.17
C SER A 18 5.70 37.25 42.96
N VAL A 19 5.12 37.66 41.82
CA VAL A 19 5.90 38.00 40.63
C VAL A 19 6.20 39.50 40.64
N PRO A 20 7.37 39.93 40.14
CA PRO A 20 7.65 41.33 39.89
C PRO A 20 6.72 41.94 38.84
N GLU A 21 6.52 43.25 38.92
CA GLU A 21 5.81 44.03 37.90
C GLU A 21 6.50 43.88 36.53
N ASP A 22 5.70 43.75 35.46
CA ASP A 22 6.12 43.52 34.07
C ASP A 22 6.97 42.26 33.80
N TYR A 23 7.02 41.28 34.72
CA TYR A 23 7.81 40.06 34.52
C TYR A 23 7.40 39.33 33.24
N PHE A 24 6.10 39.12 33.06
CA PHE A 24 5.57 38.42 31.90
C PHE A 24 5.65 39.24 30.62
N ASP A 25 5.70 40.56 30.69
CA ASP A 25 5.86 41.44 29.53
C ASP A 25 7.29 41.42 28.98
N LYS A 26 8.30 41.28 29.85
CA LYS A 26 9.72 41.27 29.45
C LYS A 26 10.24 39.86 29.13
N LEU A 27 9.57 38.82 29.60
CA LEU A 27 9.98 37.43 29.43
C LEU A 27 10.16 37.00 27.97
N PRO A 28 9.26 37.32 27.01
CA PRO A 28 9.42 36.93 25.61
C PRO A 28 10.72 37.46 24.99
N GLN A 29 11.04 38.74 25.27
CA GLN A 29 12.25 39.39 24.78
C GLN A 29 13.52 38.77 25.38
N GLN A 30 13.48 38.40 26.66
CA GLN A 30 14.59 37.71 27.32
C GLN A 30 14.83 36.32 26.75
N ILE A 31 13.78 35.58 26.42
CA ILE A 31 13.91 34.26 25.77
C ILE A 31 14.50 34.43 24.37
N GLN A 32 13.97 35.37 23.58
CA GLN A 32 14.42 35.58 22.20
C GLN A 32 15.89 36.01 22.12
N SER A 33 16.38 36.83 23.07
CA SER A 33 17.79 37.23 23.13
C SER A 33 18.75 36.09 23.49
N ARG A 34 18.25 35.01 24.09
CA ARG A 34 19.04 33.83 24.48
C ARG A 34 19.04 32.72 23.42
N ILE A 35 18.22 32.82 22.39
CA ILE A 35 18.21 31.85 21.29
C ILE A 35 19.29 32.27 20.28
N PRO A 36 20.38 31.50 20.12
CA PRO A 36 21.38 31.80 19.11
C PRO A 36 20.74 31.71 17.72
N ALA A 37 20.96 32.74 16.89
CA ALA A 37 20.53 32.72 15.50
C ALA A 37 21.20 31.55 14.78
N GLU A 38 20.41 30.62 14.24
CA GLU A 38 20.92 29.49 13.48
C GLU A 38 21.69 30.01 12.25
N PRO A 39 22.96 29.63 12.03
CA PRO A 39 23.71 30.16 10.92
C PRO A 39 23.09 29.67 9.61
N VAL A 40 22.62 30.61 8.79
CA VAL A 40 22.11 30.34 7.44
C VAL A 40 23.19 29.57 6.67
N ARG A 41 22.95 28.28 6.46
CA ARG A 41 23.86 27.39 5.74
C ARG A 41 23.94 27.86 4.29
N LYS A 42 25.00 28.58 3.95
CA LYS A 42 25.29 28.96 2.56
C LYS A 42 25.81 27.73 1.82
N PRO A 43 25.19 27.29 0.72
CA PRO A 43 25.72 26.17 -0.06
C PRO A 43 27.05 26.58 -0.70
N VAL A 44 28.10 25.80 -0.43
CA VAL A 44 29.48 26.06 -0.89
C VAL A 44 29.77 25.58 -2.32
N ILE A 45 28.74 25.14 -3.05
CA ILE A 45 28.89 24.58 -4.39
C ILE A 45 28.17 25.49 -5.39
N SER A 46 28.95 26.34 -6.07
CA SER A 46 28.52 27.06 -7.26
C SER A 46 28.76 26.16 -8.49
N TRP A 47 27.74 25.40 -8.85
CA TRP A 47 27.76 24.57 -10.05
C TRP A 47 27.76 25.47 -11.30
N ASN A 48 28.90 25.56 -12.00
CA ASN A 48 29.05 26.41 -13.17
C ASN A 48 28.42 25.75 -14.42
N TRP A 49 27.16 26.10 -14.73
CA TRP A 49 26.33 25.55 -15.82
C TRP A 49 26.97 25.57 -17.22
N GLN A 50 28.02 26.37 -17.41
CA GLN A 50 28.79 26.44 -18.66
C GLN A 50 29.53 25.13 -19.00
N ARG A 51 29.75 24.23 -18.02
CA ARG A 51 30.34 22.91 -18.28
C ARG A 51 29.34 21.87 -18.80
N VAL A 52 28.04 22.14 -18.75
CA VAL A 52 26.98 21.19 -19.14
C VAL A 52 26.57 21.35 -20.62
N THR A 53 26.78 22.52 -21.23
CA THR A 53 26.34 22.79 -22.61
C THR A 53 27.14 22.04 -23.69
N GLY A 54 28.37 21.59 -23.39
CA GLY A 54 29.21 20.85 -24.33
C GLY A 54 28.77 19.39 -24.56
N LEU A 55 27.96 18.81 -23.69
CA LEU A 55 27.61 17.38 -23.71
C LEU A 55 26.22 17.09 -24.30
N VAL A 56 25.41 18.12 -24.56
CA VAL A 56 24.02 17.96 -25.06
C VAL A 56 23.98 17.61 -26.56
N SER A 57 24.94 18.09 -27.37
CA SER A 57 24.92 17.85 -28.83
C SER A 57 25.15 16.38 -29.21
N ALA A 58 26.04 15.69 -28.49
CA ALA A 58 26.34 14.28 -28.74
C ALA A 58 25.16 13.36 -28.40
N MET A 59 24.43 13.65 -27.32
CA MET A 59 23.25 12.87 -26.90
C MET A 59 22.07 13.03 -27.87
N ALA A 60 21.87 14.22 -28.45
CA ALA A 60 20.81 14.46 -29.42
C ALA A 60 20.99 13.63 -30.70
N ILE A 61 22.22 13.51 -31.21
CA ILE A 61 22.51 12.73 -32.42
C ILE A 61 22.26 11.23 -32.19
N ILE A 62 22.64 10.71 -31.01
CA ILE A 62 22.41 9.31 -30.65
C ILE A 62 20.92 8.99 -30.55
N LEU A 63 20.11 9.87 -29.94
CA LEU A 63 18.66 9.68 -29.85
C LEU A 63 17.98 9.66 -31.22
N VAL A 64 18.40 10.52 -32.16
CA VAL A 64 17.88 10.53 -33.53
C VAL A 64 18.24 9.24 -34.27
N LEU A 65 19.47 8.75 -34.14
CA LEU A 65 19.89 7.49 -34.77
C LEU A 65 19.16 6.28 -34.18
N VAL A 66 18.94 6.25 -32.87
CA VAL A 66 18.14 5.20 -32.21
C VAL A 66 16.69 5.24 -32.71
N TRP A 67 16.07 6.42 -32.82
CA TRP A 67 14.71 6.55 -33.34
C TRP A 67 14.59 6.09 -34.81
N VAL A 68 15.58 6.39 -35.66
CA VAL A 68 15.59 5.96 -37.07
C VAL A 68 15.85 4.45 -37.23
N THR A 69 16.68 3.85 -36.37
CA THR A 69 17.14 2.46 -36.57
C THR A 69 16.36 1.40 -35.81
N VAL A 70 15.60 1.76 -34.78
CA VAL A 70 14.86 0.79 -33.97
C VAL A 70 13.48 0.58 -34.60
N PRO A 71 13.20 -0.59 -35.23
CA PRO A 71 11.84 -0.91 -35.65
C PRO A 71 10.95 -0.94 -34.41
N GLU A 72 9.75 -0.35 -34.49
CA GLU A 72 8.76 -0.40 -33.42
C GLU A 72 8.55 -1.86 -33.02
N ARG A 73 9.14 -2.26 -31.88
CA ARG A 73 8.83 -3.54 -31.27
C ARG A 73 7.40 -3.41 -30.80
N GLN A 74 6.51 -4.00 -31.58
CA GLN A 74 5.09 -4.10 -31.32
C GLN A 74 4.90 -4.36 -29.82
N GLY A 75 4.33 -3.36 -29.14
CA GLY A 75 4.14 -3.36 -27.70
C GLY A 75 3.38 -4.61 -27.26
N SER A 76 3.66 -5.05 -26.03
CA SER A 76 2.94 -6.07 -25.24
C SER A 76 2.11 -7.04 -26.08
N LEU A 77 2.53 -8.31 -26.17
CA LEU A 77 1.68 -9.43 -26.62
C LEU A 77 0.24 -9.11 -26.25
N GLY A 78 -0.57 -8.76 -27.26
CA GLY A 78 -1.97 -8.38 -27.05
C GLY A 78 -2.70 -9.55 -26.39
N GLN A 79 -3.98 -9.42 -26.11
CA GLN A 79 -4.78 -10.56 -25.64
C GLN A 79 -5.01 -11.60 -26.77
N GLU A 80 -4.60 -11.26 -27.99
CA GLU A 80 -4.77 -12.03 -29.24
C GLU A 80 -4.02 -13.38 -29.36
N PRO A 81 -2.79 -13.58 -28.84
CA PRO A 81 -2.10 -14.86 -28.91
C PRO A 81 -2.63 -15.87 -27.88
N LEU A 82 -3.39 -15.42 -26.86
CA LEU A 82 -3.99 -16.30 -25.85
C LEU A 82 -5.41 -16.75 -26.23
N SER A 83 -6.13 -15.97 -27.04
CA SER A 83 -7.46 -16.37 -27.55
C SER A 83 -7.41 -17.50 -28.58
N ASP A 84 -6.25 -17.76 -29.18
CA ASP A 84 -6.05 -18.85 -30.14
C ASP A 84 -5.75 -20.20 -29.44
N VAL A 85 -5.55 -20.19 -28.12
CA VAL A 85 -5.33 -21.42 -27.34
C VAL A 85 -6.67 -22.10 -27.11
N SER A 86 -6.82 -23.32 -27.64
CA SER A 86 -8.05 -24.10 -27.49
C SER A 86 -8.23 -24.62 -26.05
N ASN A 87 -9.49 -24.77 -25.61
CA ASN A 87 -9.81 -25.38 -24.32
C ASN A 87 -9.23 -26.80 -24.19
N ALA A 88 -9.17 -27.57 -25.29
CA ALA A 88 -8.59 -28.91 -25.30
C ALA A 88 -7.07 -28.89 -25.01
N SER A 89 -6.36 -27.89 -25.53
CA SER A 89 -4.94 -27.67 -25.23
C SER A 89 -4.72 -27.33 -23.76
N ILE A 90 -5.60 -26.51 -23.17
CA ILE A 90 -5.55 -26.14 -21.75
C ILE A 90 -5.77 -27.37 -20.87
N ILE A 91 -6.78 -28.19 -21.17
CA ILE A 91 -7.08 -29.41 -20.41
C ILE A 91 -5.91 -30.40 -20.47
N ASN A 92 -5.35 -30.63 -21.65
CA ASN A 92 -4.21 -31.54 -21.83
C ASN A 92 -2.96 -31.05 -21.07
N TYR A 93 -2.68 -29.74 -21.11
CA TYR A 93 -1.58 -29.15 -20.33
C TYR A 93 -1.76 -29.33 -18.82
N LEU A 94 -2.97 -29.08 -18.31
CA LEU A 94 -3.27 -29.27 -16.88
C LEU A 94 -3.15 -30.75 -16.46
N GLU A 95 -3.51 -31.68 -17.34
CA GLU A 95 -3.38 -33.12 -17.11
C GLU A 95 -1.90 -33.57 -17.13
N GLU A 96 -1.11 -33.10 -18.10
CA GLU A 96 0.32 -33.41 -18.24
C GLU A 96 1.14 -32.89 -17.05
N GLU A 97 0.88 -31.66 -16.61
CA GLU A 97 1.54 -31.05 -15.44
C GLU A 97 0.97 -31.56 -14.10
N ASN A 98 -0.02 -32.45 -14.13
CA ASN A 98 -0.71 -33.01 -12.96
C ASN A 98 -1.24 -31.95 -11.97
N ILE A 99 -1.70 -30.81 -12.51
CA ILE A 99 -2.13 -29.67 -11.69
C ILE A 99 -3.52 -29.97 -11.14
N SER A 100 -3.64 -30.06 -9.81
CA SER A 100 -4.93 -30.31 -9.16
C SER A 100 -5.76 -29.03 -9.05
N TYR A 101 -7.08 -29.19 -8.90
CA TYR A 101 -7.98 -28.09 -8.56
C TYR A 101 -7.53 -27.33 -7.30
N TYR A 102 -6.99 -28.06 -6.31
CA TYR A 102 -6.49 -27.46 -5.08
C TYR A 102 -5.29 -26.52 -5.33
N ASP A 103 -4.37 -26.90 -6.22
CA ASP A 103 -3.20 -26.07 -6.57
C ASP A 103 -3.62 -24.79 -7.30
N LEU A 104 -4.65 -24.89 -8.16
CA LEU A 104 -5.21 -23.74 -8.87
C LEU A 104 -5.95 -22.77 -7.93
N SER A 105 -6.57 -23.28 -6.86
CA SER A 105 -7.33 -22.46 -5.90
C SER A 105 -6.45 -21.47 -5.12
N GLU A 106 -5.15 -21.71 -5.03
CA GLU A 106 -4.18 -20.79 -4.41
C GLU A 106 -3.85 -19.59 -5.32
N HIS A 107 -4.17 -19.67 -6.62
CA HIS A 107 -3.91 -18.59 -7.55
C HIS A 107 -4.99 -17.51 -7.52
N LYS A 108 -4.54 -16.26 -7.37
CA LYS A 108 -5.39 -15.05 -7.31
C LYS A 108 -6.35 -14.91 -8.50
N VAL A 109 -5.97 -15.41 -9.68
CA VAL A 109 -6.82 -15.35 -10.88
C VAL A 109 -8.05 -16.24 -10.72
N VAL A 110 -7.85 -17.43 -10.17
CA VAL A 110 -8.92 -18.40 -9.90
C VAL A 110 -9.80 -17.90 -8.76
N GLN A 111 -9.20 -17.38 -7.68
CA GLN A 111 -9.94 -16.77 -6.57
C GLN A 111 -10.84 -15.62 -7.05
N LYS A 112 -10.31 -14.71 -7.87
CA LYS A 112 -11.08 -13.60 -8.44
C LYS A 112 -12.22 -14.06 -9.35
N ALA A 113 -12.06 -15.19 -10.04
CA ALA A 113 -13.13 -15.77 -10.84
C ALA A 113 -14.28 -16.26 -9.94
N PHE A 114 -13.97 -16.88 -8.79
CA PHE A 114 -14.98 -17.29 -7.80
C PHE A 114 -15.59 -16.13 -7.00
N ASP A 115 -14.91 -15.00 -6.87
CA ASP A 115 -15.52 -13.77 -6.32
C ASP A 115 -16.62 -13.20 -7.24
N THR A 116 -16.70 -13.67 -8.50
CA THR A 116 -17.71 -13.23 -9.45
C THR A 116 -18.95 -14.13 -9.34
N ASP A 117 -20.09 -13.53 -8.98
CA ASP A 117 -21.38 -14.23 -8.81
C ASP A 117 -21.73 -15.14 -9.99
N SER A 118 -21.43 -14.73 -11.23
CA SER A 118 -21.72 -15.51 -12.43
C SER A 118 -21.03 -16.87 -12.49
N THR A 119 -19.79 -16.97 -12.01
CA THR A 119 -19.01 -18.23 -12.03
C THR A 119 -19.51 -19.18 -10.94
N VAL A 120 -19.83 -18.66 -9.76
CA VAL A 120 -20.42 -19.45 -8.67
C VAL A 120 -21.80 -19.97 -9.08
N LEU A 121 -22.65 -19.12 -9.66
CA LEU A 121 -23.98 -19.52 -10.10
C LEU A 121 -23.93 -20.59 -11.21
N TYR A 122 -23.00 -20.48 -12.16
CA TYR A 122 -22.81 -21.51 -13.19
C TYR A 122 -22.40 -22.86 -12.59
N TYR A 123 -21.53 -22.84 -11.57
CA TYR A 123 -21.13 -24.06 -10.88
C TYR A 123 -22.29 -24.67 -10.08
N LEU A 124 -23.09 -23.83 -9.40
CA LEU A 124 -24.25 -24.27 -8.63
C LEU A 124 -25.37 -24.84 -9.51
N ASP A 125 -25.57 -24.30 -10.72
CA ASP A 125 -26.56 -24.78 -11.70
C ASP A 125 -26.22 -26.20 -12.22
N GLY A 126 -24.93 -26.53 -12.30
CA GLY A 126 -24.46 -27.85 -12.74
C GLY A 126 -24.45 -28.93 -11.66
N LEU A 127 -24.76 -28.59 -10.40
CA LEU A 127 -24.80 -29.55 -9.29
C LEU A 127 -26.23 -30.08 -9.08
N ASP A 128 -26.35 -31.37 -8.84
CA ASP A 128 -27.63 -31.98 -8.47
C ASP A 128 -28.17 -31.38 -7.15
N ASP A 129 -29.46 -31.05 -7.15
CA ASP A 129 -30.17 -30.49 -5.99
C ASP A 129 -29.98 -31.34 -4.72
N ASP A 130 -29.89 -32.67 -4.87
CA ASP A 130 -29.69 -33.60 -3.76
C ASP A 130 -28.32 -33.44 -3.09
N VAL A 131 -27.28 -33.17 -3.88
CA VAL A 131 -25.91 -32.94 -3.38
C VAL A 131 -25.84 -31.62 -2.61
N ILE A 132 -26.49 -30.58 -3.14
CA ILE A 132 -26.58 -29.28 -2.48
C ILE A 132 -27.33 -29.42 -1.14
N ARG A 133 -28.46 -30.12 -1.14
CA ARG A 133 -29.24 -30.38 0.08
C ARG A 133 -28.45 -31.15 1.13
N GLN A 134 -27.69 -32.17 0.71
CA GLN A 134 -26.85 -32.94 1.62
C GLN A 134 -25.79 -32.05 2.29
N GLN A 135 -25.14 -31.16 1.54
CA GLN A 135 -24.12 -30.27 2.12
C GLN A 135 -24.69 -29.18 3.02
N ILE A 136 -25.86 -28.62 2.69
CA ILE A 136 -26.56 -27.71 3.59
C ILE A 136 -26.90 -28.44 4.89
N GLN A 137 -27.41 -29.67 4.82
CA GLN A 137 -27.78 -30.43 6.00
C GLN A 137 -26.56 -30.84 6.86
N GLU A 138 -25.44 -31.24 6.23
CA GLU A 138 -24.18 -31.56 6.92
C GLU A 138 -23.61 -30.34 7.66
N SER A 139 -23.60 -29.17 7.02
CA SER A 139 -23.13 -27.92 7.65
C SER A 139 -24.00 -27.46 8.82
N VAL A 140 -25.32 -27.63 8.73
CA VAL A 140 -26.27 -27.32 9.82
C VAL A 140 -26.09 -28.29 10.99
N THR A 141 -25.90 -29.58 10.71
CA THR A 141 -25.71 -30.61 11.76
C THR A 141 -24.36 -30.46 12.48
N ALA A 142 -23.33 -29.99 11.78
CA ALA A 142 -22.02 -29.68 12.37
C ALA A 142 -22.06 -28.48 13.33
N GLN A 143 -23.03 -27.56 13.17
CA GLN A 143 -23.23 -26.43 14.10
C GLN A 143 -24.08 -26.80 15.32
N GLU A 144 -24.90 -27.84 15.24
CA GLU A 144 -25.80 -28.27 16.33
C GLU A 144 -25.14 -29.25 17.32
N THR A 145 -23.95 -29.76 17.00
CA THR A 145 -23.16 -30.67 17.84
C THR A 145 -22.07 -29.97 18.68
N ILE A 146 -22.11 -28.64 18.74
CA ILE A 146 -21.27 -27.80 19.62
C ILE A 146 -22.15 -27.13 20.68
#